data_AF-A0A166ID57-F1
#
_entry.id   AF-A0A166ID57-F1
#
_cell.length_a   1.000
_cell.length_b   1.000
_cell.length_c   1.000
_cell.angle_alpha   90.00
_cell.angle_beta   90.00
_cell.angle_gamma   90.00
#
_symmetry.space_group_name_H-M   'P 1'
#
loop_
_entity.id
_entity.type
_entity.pdbx_description
1 polymer ?
#
loop_
_entity_poly.entity_id
_entity_poly.type
_entity_poly.pdbx_seq_one_letter_code
_entity_poly.pdbx_strand_id
1 'polypeptide(L)'
;MTPDPSAVQPAPTPQPPRPAAAPGAAPAAEVLTGAQAVVRSLEMLGIEDVFGLPGGAILPVYDPLMDSSKIRHILVRHEQGAGHAAEGYASATGKLGVCIATSGPGATNLVTAIADATWTRSRCSRSPARCSRR
;
A
#
# COMPACT_ATOMS: atom_id res chain seq x y z
N MET A 1 72.82 12.76 2.26
CA MET A 1 71.50 13.35 1.95
C MET A 1 71.46 13.66 0.47
N THR A 2 71.15 12.64 -0.34
CA THR A 2 70.97 12.73 -1.79
C THR A 2 69.46 12.71 -2.05
N PRO A 3 68.89 13.62 -2.87
CA PRO A 3 67.48 13.56 -3.23
C PRO A 3 67.19 12.38 -4.15
N ASP A 4 66.07 11.72 -3.90
CA ASP A 4 65.52 10.59 -4.66
C ASP A 4 65.14 11.03 -6.09
N PRO A 5 65.59 10.33 -7.16
CA PRO A 5 65.36 10.78 -8.53
C PRO A 5 64.01 10.38 -9.15
N SER A 6 63.07 9.76 -8.43
CA SER A 6 61.80 9.32 -9.05
C SER A 6 60.59 10.17 -8.65
N ALA A 7 60.51 11.39 -9.17
CA ALA A 7 59.28 12.18 -9.16
C ALA A 7 59.09 12.92 -10.48
N VAL A 8 58.70 12.19 -11.53
CA VAL A 8 58.06 12.77 -12.72
C VAL A 8 56.67 12.16 -12.81
N GLN A 9 55.64 12.93 -12.45
CA GLN A 9 54.26 12.54 -12.70
C GLN A 9 53.96 12.76 -14.20
N PRO A 10 53.38 11.77 -14.91
CA PRO A 10 52.95 11.98 -16.28
C PRO A 10 51.76 12.94 -16.33
N ALA A 11 51.76 13.82 -17.35
CA ALA A 11 50.71 14.80 -17.58
C ALA A 11 49.33 14.13 -17.79
N PRO A 12 48.22 14.72 -17.30
CA PRO A 12 46.90 14.16 -17.47
C PRO A 12 46.46 14.22 -18.93
N THR A 13 46.02 13.07 -19.47
CA THR A 13 45.47 12.95 -20.82
C THR A 13 44.18 13.78 -20.93
N PRO A 14 43.96 14.54 -22.03
CA PRO A 14 42.70 15.26 -22.22
C PRO A 14 41.53 14.28 -22.33
N GLN A 15 40.58 14.33 -21.39
CA GLN A 15 39.32 13.59 -21.51
C GLN A 15 38.45 14.24 -22.60
N PRO A 16 37.83 13.45 -23.49
CA PRO A 16 36.84 13.98 -24.43
C PRO A 16 35.65 14.59 -23.66
N PRO A 17 35.00 15.64 -24.20
CA PRO A 17 33.89 16.30 -23.52
C PRO A 17 32.76 15.29 -23.27
N ARG A 18 32.38 15.13 -22.00
CA ARG A 18 31.22 14.29 -21.63
C ARG A 18 29.97 14.90 -22.28
N PRO A 19 29.09 14.10 -22.91
CA PRO A 19 27.84 14.62 -23.42
C PRO A 19 27.06 15.28 -22.28
N ALA A 20 26.61 16.51 -22.51
CA ALA A 20 25.81 17.27 -21.56
C ALA A 20 24.58 16.46 -21.16
N ALA A 21 24.34 16.34 -19.85
CA ALA A 21 23.19 15.62 -19.31
C ALA A 21 21.89 16.20 -19.89
N ALA A 22 21.06 15.34 -20.49
CA ALA A 22 19.76 15.72 -21.00
C ALA A 22 18.86 16.20 -19.85
N PRO A 23 18.20 17.36 -19.95
CA PRO A 23 17.24 17.79 -18.95
C PRO A 23 15.95 16.99 -19.13
N GLY A 24 15.59 16.17 -18.13
CA GLY A 24 14.32 15.44 -18.11
C GLY A 24 14.35 14.02 -17.58
N ALA A 25 15.30 13.65 -16.71
CA ALA A 25 15.19 12.39 -15.98
C ALA A 25 13.98 12.50 -15.04
N ALA A 26 12.91 11.77 -15.36
CA ALA A 26 11.83 11.49 -14.41
C ALA A 26 12.46 10.99 -13.09
N PRO A 27 11.93 11.38 -11.92
CA PRO A 27 12.50 10.95 -10.65
C PRO A 27 12.63 9.43 -10.66
N ALA A 28 13.79 8.93 -10.22
CA ALA A 28 14.05 7.50 -10.15
C ALA A 28 12.88 6.84 -9.39
N ALA A 29 12.19 5.91 -10.05
CA ALA A 29 11.05 5.22 -9.46
C ALA A 29 11.52 4.57 -8.16
N GLU A 30 10.90 4.95 -7.05
CA GLU A 30 11.15 4.34 -5.74
C GLU A 30 10.86 2.83 -5.86
N VAL A 31 11.87 2.00 -5.57
CA VAL A 31 11.71 0.55 -5.61
C VAL A 31 11.00 0.11 -4.34
N LEU A 32 9.68 -0.07 -4.44
CA LEU A 32 8.84 -0.54 -3.35
C LEU A 32 8.64 -2.05 -3.43
N THR A 33 8.62 -2.72 -2.27
CA THR A 33 8.08 -4.09 -2.20
C THR A 33 6.58 -4.08 -2.52
N GLY A 34 6.04 -5.22 -2.98
CA GLY A 34 4.60 -5.32 -3.25
C GLY A 34 3.75 -4.99 -2.01
N ALA A 35 4.25 -5.33 -0.82
CA ALA A 35 3.59 -5.06 0.44
C ALA A 35 3.52 -3.55 0.75
N GLN A 36 4.65 -2.85 0.60
CA GLN A 36 4.70 -1.38 0.73
C GLN A 36 3.84 -0.69 -0.32
N ALA A 37 3.81 -1.20 -1.56
CA ALA A 37 2.98 -0.65 -2.62
C ALA A 37 1.47 -0.74 -2.27
N VAL A 38 1.03 -1.85 -1.68
CA VAL A 38 -0.37 -2.00 -1.20
C VAL A 38 -0.68 -0.97 -0.11
N VAL A 39 0.15 -0.86 0.93
CA VAL A 39 -0.08 0.08 2.03
C VAL A 39 -0.07 1.52 1.52
N ARG A 40 0.90 1.88 0.67
CA ARG A 40 0.97 3.21 0.07
C ARG A 40 -0.25 3.55 -0.77
N SER A 41 -0.78 2.56 -1.50
CA SER A 41 -2.02 2.74 -2.27
C SER A 41 -3.21 3.03 -1.36
N LEU A 42 -3.32 2.32 -0.22
CA LEU A 42 -4.36 2.59 0.78
C LEU A 42 -4.22 3.99 1.38
N GLU A 43 -3.00 4.44 1.69
CA GLU A 43 -2.75 5.80 2.17
C GLU A 43 -3.16 6.86 1.14
N MET A 44 -2.85 6.64 -0.14
CA MET A 44 -3.19 7.56 -1.23
C MET A 44 -4.70 7.64 -1.47
N LEU A 45 -5.43 6.55 -1.21
CA LEU A 45 -6.89 6.52 -1.23
C LEU A 45 -7.53 7.17 0.01
N GLY A 46 -6.73 7.64 0.97
CA GLY A 46 -7.22 8.27 2.19
C GLY A 46 -7.87 7.28 3.16
N ILE A 47 -7.45 6.01 3.13
CA ILE A 47 -7.92 5.01 4.09
C ILE A 47 -7.33 5.32 5.46
N GLU A 48 -8.20 5.38 6.47
CA GLU A 48 -7.83 5.65 7.86
C GLU A 48 -7.96 4.38 8.73
N ASP A 49 -8.90 3.49 8.40
CA ASP A 49 -9.24 2.31 9.20
C ASP A 49 -9.24 1.04 8.35
N VAL A 50 -8.59 -0.01 8.84
CA VAL A 50 -8.56 -1.34 8.21
C VAL A 50 -8.90 -2.41 9.23
N PHE A 51 -9.86 -3.27 8.90
CA PHE A 51 -10.31 -4.36 9.77
C PHE A 51 -9.66 -5.67 9.37
N GLY A 52 -9.05 -6.41 10.28
CA GLY A 52 -8.38 -7.65 9.89
C GLY A 52 -7.96 -8.58 11.02
N LEU A 53 -7.63 -9.80 10.62
CA LEU A 53 -7.01 -10.80 11.47
C LEU A 53 -5.70 -11.26 10.79
N PRO A 54 -4.53 -10.99 11.40
CA PRO A 54 -3.26 -11.37 10.80
C PRO A 54 -3.11 -12.89 10.74
N GLY A 55 -2.41 -13.37 9.70
CA GLY A 55 -2.07 -14.77 9.50
C GLY A 55 -0.83 -14.92 8.62
N GLY A 56 -0.24 -16.11 8.60
CA GLY A 56 1.12 -16.32 8.09
C GLY A 56 1.39 -15.77 6.68
N ALA A 57 0.46 -15.94 5.74
CA ALA A 57 0.68 -15.54 4.35
C ALA A 57 0.61 -14.02 4.11
N ILE A 58 -0.12 -13.28 4.97
CA ILE A 58 -0.32 -11.83 4.81
C ILE A 58 0.66 -11.01 5.67
N LEU A 59 1.49 -11.65 6.50
CA LEU A 59 2.44 -10.97 7.40
C LEU A 59 3.34 -9.94 6.71
N PRO A 60 3.89 -10.17 5.50
CA PRO A 60 4.71 -9.16 4.83
C PRO A 60 3.99 -7.83 4.58
N VAL A 61 2.65 -7.83 4.48
CA VAL A 61 1.82 -6.62 4.35
C VAL A 61 1.55 -5.97 5.70
N TYR A 62 1.53 -6.77 6.79
CA TYR A 62 1.34 -6.24 8.14
C TYR A 62 2.53 -5.41 8.61
N ASP A 63 3.76 -5.73 8.20
CA ASP A 63 4.95 -4.96 8.58
C ASP A 63 4.82 -3.46 8.20
N PRO A 64 4.70 -3.09 6.90
CA PRO A 64 4.52 -1.69 6.52
C PRO A 64 3.18 -1.10 6.96
N LEU A 65 2.15 -1.93 7.21
CA LEU A 65 0.87 -1.46 7.71
C LEU A 65 0.98 -0.97 9.16
N MET A 66 1.75 -1.67 10.00
CA MET A 66 1.98 -1.29 11.39
C MET A 66 2.96 -0.11 11.52
N ASP A 67 3.82 0.09 10.52
CA ASP A 67 4.69 1.27 10.43
C ASP A 67 3.94 2.53 9.96
N SER A 68 2.75 2.39 9.36
CA SER A 68 1.98 3.52 8.88
C SER A 68 1.38 4.32 10.04
N SER A 69 1.63 5.63 10.06
CA SER A 69 0.99 6.56 11.02
C SER A 69 -0.40 7.02 10.57
N LYS A 70 -0.84 6.65 9.37
CA LYS A 70 -2.11 7.11 8.77
C LYS A 70 -3.21 6.07 8.87
N ILE A 71 -2.84 4.80 8.81
CA ILE A 71 -3.78 3.69 8.80
C ILE A 71 -3.80 3.02 10.17
N ARG A 72 -4.98 2.94 10.77
CA ARG A 72 -5.23 2.20 12.00
C ARG A 72 -5.72 0.79 11.66
N HIS A 73 -4.98 -0.22 12.12
CA HIS A 73 -5.44 -1.60 12.07
C HIS A 73 -6.35 -1.93 13.26
N ILE A 74 -7.56 -2.41 12.95
CA ILE A 74 -8.58 -2.85 13.92
C ILE A 74 -8.61 -4.38 13.90
N LEU A 75 -8.08 -4.97 14.97
CA LEU A 75 -8.04 -6.42 15.13
C LEU A 75 -9.44 -6.98 15.40
N VAL A 76 -9.89 -7.89 14.54
CA VAL A 76 -11.10 -8.68 14.77
C VAL A 76 -10.77 -10.05 15.35
N ARG A 77 -11.80 -10.81 15.75
CA ARG A 77 -11.65 -12.21 16.20
C ARG A 77 -11.97 -13.25 15.14
N HIS A 78 -12.58 -12.83 14.03
CA HIS A 78 -12.96 -13.70 12.91
C HIS A 78 -13.04 -12.86 11.63
N GLU A 79 -12.56 -13.38 10.50
CA GLU A 79 -12.46 -12.62 9.24
C GLU A 79 -13.84 -12.19 8.72
N GLN A 80 -14.87 -13.03 8.90
CA GLN A 80 -16.26 -12.63 8.61
C GLN A 80 -16.64 -11.34 9.36
N GLY A 81 -16.19 -11.19 10.60
CA GLY A 81 -16.38 -9.97 11.39
C GLY A 81 -15.63 -8.77 10.82
N ALA A 82 -14.43 -8.95 10.25
CA ALA A 82 -13.72 -7.89 9.55
C ALA A 82 -14.48 -7.43 8.30
N GLY A 83 -15.02 -8.36 7.52
CA GLY A 83 -15.82 -8.03 6.33
C GLY A 83 -17.07 -7.21 6.67
N HIS A 84 -17.88 -7.67 7.65
CA HIS A 84 -19.06 -6.92 8.07
C HIS A 84 -18.73 -5.61 8.78
N ALA A 85 -17.63 -5.53 9.52
CA ALA A 85 -17.18 -4.27 10.12
C ALA A 85 -16.79 -3.26 9.04
N ALA A 86 -16.09 -3.69 7.98
CA ALA A 86 -15.78 -2.83 6.83
C ALA A 86 -17.04 -2.36 6.09
N GLU A 87 -18.02 -3.25 5.90
CA GLU A 87 -19.31 -2.90 5.32
C GLU A 87 -20.08 -1.87 6.16
N GLY A 88 -20.17 -2.12 7.48
CA GLY A 88 -20.82 -1.22 8.43
C GLY A 88 -20.13 0.14 8.51
N TYR A 89 -18.79 0.16 8.52
CA TYR A 89 -17.99 1.38 8.47
C TYR A 89 -18.30 2.19 7.21
N ALA A 90 -18.29 1.53 6.05
CA ALA A 90 -18.59 2.20 4.79
C ALA A 90 -20.02 2.77 4.74
N SER A 91 -20.98 2.04 5.33
CA SER A 91 -22.37 2.47 5.38
C SER A 91 -22.59 3.63 6.35
N ALA A 92 -21.95 3.63 7.51
CA ALA A 92 -22.13 4.65 8.54
C ALA A 92 -21.37 5.95 8.24
N THR A 93 -20.22 5.86 7.58
CA THR A 93 -19.35 7.03 7.33
C THR A 93 -19.44 7.57 5.90
N GLY A 94 -19.94 6.77 4.95
CA GLY A 94 -19.86 7.05 3.52
C GLY A 94 -18.43 6.92 2.95
N LYS A 95 -17.43 6.57 3.76
CA LYS A 95 -16.04 6.32 3.32
C LYS A 95 -15.88 4.90 2.79
N LEU A 96 -14.69 4.58 2.25
CA LEU A 96 -14.34 3.23 1.84
C LEU A 96 -14.06 2.35 3.07
N GLY A 97 -14.67 1.18 3.12
CA GLY A 97 -14.38 0.15 4.12
C GLY A 97 -13.37 -0.85 3.58
N VAL A 98 -12.32 -1.13 4.34
CA VAL A 98 -11.25 -2.06 3.95
C VAL A 98 -11.14 -3.18 4.97
N CYS A 99 -11.14 -4.43 4.49
CA CYS A 99 -10.82 -5.60 5.31
C CYS A 99 -9.60 -6.35 4.77
N ILE A 100 -8.81 -6.93 5.67
CA ILE A 100 -7.63 -7.75 5.36
C ILE A 100 -7.80 -9.13 5.99
N ALA A 101 -7.49 -10.18 5.22
CA ALA A 101 -7.41 -11.55 5.68
C ALA A 101 -6.20 -12.27 5.07
N THR A 102 -5.81 -13.38 5.69
CA THR A 102 -4.78 -14.28 5.16
C THR A 102 -5.35 -15.27 4.13
N SER A 103 -4.48 -16.03 3.47
CA SER A 103 -4.87 -17.16 2.61
C SER A 103 -5.58 -18.28 3.37
N GLY A 104 -6.19 -19.21 2.63
CA GLY A 104 -6.81 -20.41 3.21
C GLY A 104 -8.10 -20.06 3.98
N PRO A 105 -8.24 -20.47 5.26
CA PRO A 105 -9.48 -20.26 6.01
C PRO A 105 -9.85 -18.78 6.13
N GLY A 106 -8.85 -17.88 6.23
CA GLY A 106 -9.11 -16.45 6.35
C GLY A 106 -9.81 -15.86 5.13
N ALA A 107 -9.38 -16.27 3.93
CA ALA A 107 -10.01 -15.84 2.68
C ALA A 107 -11.42 -16.43 2.52
N THR A 108 -11.62 -17.72 2.84
CA THR A 108 -12.94 -18.35 2.72
C THR A 108 -13.94 -17.82 3.74
N ASN A 109 -13.49 -17.42 4.93
CA ASN A 109 -14.33 -16.81 5.96
C ASN A 109 -14.88 -15.43 5.56
N LEU A 110 -14.27 -14.75 4.57
CA LEU A 110 -14.78 -13.48 4.04
C LEU A 110 -15.92 -13.65 3.03
N VAL A 111 -16.14 -14.85 2.48
CA VAL A 111 -17.10 -15.06 1.38
C VAL A 111 -18.49 -14.55 1.73
N THR A 112 -18.98 -14.85 2.94
CA THR A 112 -20.29 -14.39 3.41
C THR A 112 -20.39 -12.87 3.45
N ALA A 113 -19.38 -12.19 4.01
CA ALA A 113 -19.38 -10.73 4.12
C ALA A 113 -19.25 -10.04 2.75
N ILE A 114 -18.47 -10.62 1.83
CA ILE A 114 -18.36 -10.11 0.45
C ILE A 114 -19.68 -10.26 -0.30
N ALA A 115 -20.35 -11.41 -0.14
CA ALA A 115 -21.66 -11.65 -0.74
C ALA A 115 -22.72 -10.69 -0.20
N ASP A 116 -22.73 -10.46 1.12
CA ASP A 116 -23.64 -9.51 1.78
C ASP A 116 -23.40 -8.08 1.27
N ALA A 117 -22.15 -7.60 1.28
CA ALA A 117 -21.80 -6.28 0.76
C ALA A 117 -22.21 -6.08 -0.71
N THR A 118 -22.06 -7.11 -1.53
CA THR A 118 -22.49 -7.09 -2.94
C THR A 118 -24.01 -6.97 -3.04
N TRP A 119 -24.76 -7.75 -2.26
CA TRP A 119 -26.21 -7.72 -2.24
C TRP A 119 -26.74 -6.37 -1.73
N THR A 120 -26.22 -5.87 -0.60
CA THR A 120 -26.58 -4.59 0.00
C THR A 120 -26.34 -3.43 -0.97
N ARG A 121 -25.17 -3.39 -1.62
CA ARG A 121 -24.84 -2.32 -2.59
C ARG A 121 -25.58 -2.44 -3.92
N SER A 122 -25.97 -3.64 -4.36
CA SER A 122 -26.75 -3.81 -5.59
C SER A 122 -28.09 -3.05 -5.53
N ARG A 123 -28.67 -2.90 -4.33
CA ARG A 123 -29.87 -2.08 -4.09
C ARG A 123 -29.60 -0.58 -4.14
N CYS A 124 -28.41 -0.13 -3.74
CA CYS A 124 -27.98 1.28 -3.83
C CYS A 124 -27.67 1.69 -5.28
N SER A 125 -27.00 0.82 -6.05
CA SER A 125 -26.62 1.10 -7.46
C SER A 125 -27.82 1.31 -8.39
N ARG A 126 -28.98 0.72 -8.06
CA ARG A 126 -30.22 0.87 -8.84
C ARG A 126 -30.94 2.20 -8.59
N SER A 127 -30.51 3.01 -7.61
CA SER A 127 -31.04 4.37 -7.41
C SER A 127 -30.03 5.26 -6.66
N PRO A 128 -29.17 6.00 -7.38
CA PRO A 128 -28.18 6.90 -6.78
C PRO A 128 -28.80 7.91 -5.79
N ALA A 129 -30.02 8.35 -6.06
CA ALA A 129 -30.77 9.30 -5.24
C ALA A 129 -31.19 8.78 -3.85
N ARG A 130 -31.20 7.45 -3.63
CA ARG A 130 -31.43 6.85 -2.30
C ARG A 130 -30.13 6.57 -1.55
N CYS A 131 -29.00 6.54 -2.24
CA CYS A 131 -27.70 6.20 -1.67
C CYS A 131 -27.11 7.35 -0.83
N SER A 132 -27.49 8.60 -1.11
CA SER A 132 -27.06 9.78 -0.34
C SER A 132 -27.98 10.14 0.84
N ARG A 133 -28.95 9.29 1.19
CA ARG A 133 -30.00 9.56 2.20
C ARG A 133 -30.11 8.49 3.30
N ARG A 134 -29.13 7.61 3.43
CA ARG A 134 -29.03 6.64 4.52
C ARG A 134 -27.69 6.76 5.20
#